data_AF-A0A830GVJ2-F1
#
_entry.id   AF-A0A830GVJ2-F1
#
_cell.length_a   1.000
_cell.length_b   1.000
_cell.length_c   1.000
_cell.angle_alpha   90.00
_cell.angle_beta   90.00
_cell.angle_gamma   90.00
#
_symmetry.space_group_name_H-M   'P 1'
#
loop_
_entity.id
_entity.type
_entity.pdbx_description
1 polymer ?
#
loop_
_entity_poly.entity_id
_entity_poly.type
_entity_poly.pdbx_seq_one_letter_code
_entity_poly.pdbx_strand_id
1 'polypeptide(L)'
;MNDVSDIIKHLRDVFDVDDVDGSILAEIAGEVRELESHGINVTGDVIDKIIELHSSEIMGKVLSNVKASMPGRSKLRRALPYLFKEAMERSGFNVELGGIHRGELIDAAVQVGMAWIPVSLQYAEKREGRRFKAVQLSYDPRRPSGSDFMIDMSSRPPYYQMLLSSKVLGKLREGARLHGVKFSVRGEVLYNIWRFYRERRYLVVPGPRIGMQLYDLEIVGFNRYLIKMANYVPKLPAKQYAHYSRIVIITSKGRSSQDGKLLLVPIHRLVDLLDGDGIL
;
A
#
# COMPACT_ATOMS: atom_id res chain seq x y z
N MET A 1 -24.07 -6.23 -26.36
CA MET A 1 -22.63 -5.95 -26.21
C MET A 1 -22.41 -5.60 -24.77
N ASN A 2 -22.14 -6.62 -23.95
CA ASN A 2 -21.53 -6.37 -22.64
C ASN A 2 -20.08 -6.05 -22.93
N ASP A 3 -19.65 -4.85 -22.54
CA ASP A 3 -18.29 -4.39 -22.81
C ASP A 3 -17.34 -5.14 -21.86
N VAL A 4 -16.07 -5.26 -22.24
CA VAL A 4 -15.00 -5.73 -21.33
C VAL A 4 -15.03 -4.94 -20.01
N SER A 5 -15.48 -3.68 -20.04
CA SER A 5 -15.72 -2.85 -18.87
C SER A 5 -16.73 -3.43 -17.87
N ASP A 6 -17.77 -4.13 -18.35
CA ASP A 6 -18.78 -4.75 -17.47
C ASP A 6 -18.16 -5.95 -16.74
N ILE A 7 -17.39 -6.78 -17.45
CA ILE A 7 -16.68 -7.92 -16.84
C ILE A 7 -15.70 -7.43 -15.77
N ILE A 8 -14.95 -6.36 -16.04
CA ILE A 8 -14.03 -5.74 -15.06
C ILE A 8 -14.81 -5.29 -13.82
N LYS A 9 -15.96 -4.63 -14.00
CA LYS A 9 -16.79 -4.17 -12.89
C LYS A 9 -17.25 -5.34 -12.01
N HIS A 10 -17.77 -6.41 -12.60
CA HIS A 10 -18.19 -7.60 -11.86
C HIS A 10 -17.02 -8.28 -11.13
N LEU A 11 -15.84 -8.37 -11.75
CA LEU A 11 -14.64 -8.89 -11.09
C LEU A 11 -14.19 -8.03 -9.90
N ARG A 12 -14.32 -6.70 -10.02
CA ARG A 12 -14.07 -5.76 -8.91
C ARG A 12 -15.04 -6.00 -7.76
N ASP A 13 -16.33 -6.15 -8.05
CA ASP A 13 -17.36 -6.35 -7.04
C ASP A 13 -17.20 -7.69 -6.29
N VAL A 14 -16.70 -8.73 -6.95
CA VAL A 14 -16.51 -10.06 -6.34
C VAL A 14 -15.19 -10.17 -5.57
N PHE A 15 -14.10 -9.61 -6.09
CA PHE A 15 -12.76 -9.83 -5.53
C PHE A 15 -12.16 -8.59 -4.84
N ASP A 16 -12.83 -7.44 -4.90
CA ASP A 16 -12.33 -6.13 -4.46
C ASP A 16 -10.99 -5.76 -5.12
N VAL A 17 -10.68 -6.28 -6.32
CA VAL A 17 -9.38 -6.09 -6.98
C VAL A 17 -9.57 -5.54 -8.39
N ASP A 18 -9.05 -4.32 -8.60
CA ASP A 18 -9.20 -3.56 -9.84
C ASP A 18 -8.25 -3.97 -10.97
N ASP A 19 -7.22 -4.78 -10.70
CA ASP A 19 -6.09 -5.04 -11.60
C ASP A 19 -6.11 -6.39 -12.33
N VAL A 20 -7.28 -6.89 -12.69
CA VAL A 20 -7.48 -8.21 -13.32
C VAL A 20 -6.43 -8.50 -14.40
N ASP A 21 -5.82 -9.68 -14.32
CA ASP A 21 -4.85 -10.14 -15.31
C ASP A 21 -5.48 -10.26 -16.72
N GLY A 22 -4.82 -9.73 -17.73
CA GLY A 22 -5.35 -9.69 -19.09
C GLY A 22 -5.63 -11.07 -19.71
N SER A 23 -4.96 -12.13 -19.27
CA SER A 23 -5.27 -13.49 -19.72
C SER A 23 -6.59 -14.00 -19.15
N ILE A 24 -6.83 -13.79 -17.86
CA ILE A 24 -8.10 -14.13 -17.19
C ILE A 24 -9.24 -13.34 -17.81
N LEU A 25 -9.02 -12.05 -18.06
CA LEU A 25 -10.02 -11.20 -18.70
C LEU A 25 -10.34 -11.68 -20.14
N ALA A 26 -9.33 -12.09 -20.90
CA ALA A 26 -9.51 -12.60 -22.25
C ALA A 26 -10.23 -13.95 -22.28
N GLU A 27 -9.98 -14.81 -21.29
CA GLU A 27 -10.65 -16.11 -21.14
C GLU A 27 -12.14 -15.93 -20.82
N ILE A 28 -12.47 -15.14 -19.79
CA ILE A 28 -13.86 -14.82 -19.44
C ILE A 28 -14.58 -14.13 -20.59
N ALA A 29 -13.93 -13.16 -21.26
CA ALA A 29 -14.51 -12.51 -22.42
C ALA A 29 -14.69 -13.46 -23.61
N GLY A 30 -13.84 -14.47 -23.74
CA GLY A 30 -13.97 -15.54 -24.74
C GLY A 30 -15.20 -16.39 -24.50
N GLU A 31 -15.40 -16.86 -23.27
CA GLU A 31 -16.59 -17.64 -22.89
C GLU A 31 -17.88 -16.85 -23.06
N VAL A 32 -17.89 -15.57 -22.66
CA VAL A 32 -19.04 -14.68 -22.87
C VAL A 32 -19.40 -14.60 -24.35
N ARG A 33 -18.41 -14.39 -25.24
CA ARG A 33 -18.63 -14.33 -26.69
C ARG A 33 -19.11 -15.66 -27.26
N GLU A 34 -18.60 -16.78 -26.73
CA GLU A 34 -19.04 -18.11 -27.15
C GLU A 34 -20.52 -18.31 -26.81
N LEU A 35 -20.96 -17.97 -25.60
CA LEU A 35 -22.37 -18.06 -25.21
C LEU A 35 -23.27 -17.16 -26.07
N GLU A 36 -22.84 -15.92 -26.33
CA GLU A 36 -23.55 -15.02 -27.25
C GLU A 36 -23.69 -15.63 -28.66
N SER A 37 -22.62 -16.27 -29.17
CA SER A 37 -22.64 -16.92 -30.48
C SER A 37 -23.60 -18.12 -30.57
N HIS A 38 -23.89 -18.75 -29.44
CA HIS A 38 -24.91 -19.81 -29.32
C HIS A 38 -26.33 -19.25 -29.10
N GLY A 39 -26.52 -17.94 -29.17
CA GLY A 39 -27.83 -17.28 -29.02
C GLY A 39 -28.29 -17.15 -27.57
N ILE A 40 -27.39 -17.34 -26.60
CA ILE A 40 -27.70 -17.16 -25.18
C ILE A 40 -27.63 -15.67 -24.85
N ASN A 41 -28.68 -15.16 -24.20
CA ASN A 41 -28.67 -13.80 -23.69
C ASN A 41 -27.79 -13.72 -22.43
N VAL A 42 -26.62 -13.07 -22.53
CA VAL A 42 -25.68 -12.93 -21.42
C VAL A 42 -26.10 -11.76 -20.54
N THR A 43 -26.66 -12.06 -19.36
CA THR A 43 -26.98 -11.07 -18.31
C THR A 43 -25.84 -10.95 -17.31
N GLY A 44 -25.91 -9.95 -16.40
CA GLY A 44 -24.96 -9.82 -15.29
C GLY A 44 -24.84 -11.10 -14.45
N ASP A 45 -25.96 -11.75 -14.12
CA ASP A 45 -25.96 -13.01 -13.37
C ASP A 45 -25.20 -14.14 -14.08
N VAL A 46 -25.22 -14.17 -15.42
CA VAL A 46 -24.45 -15.15 -16.21
C VAL A 46 -22.96 -14.84 -16.11
N ILE A 47 -22.59 -13.55 -16.19
CA ILE A 47 -21.20 -13.10 -16.00
C ILE A 47 -20.70 -13.45 -14.59
N ASP A 48 -21.49 -13.18 -13.55
CA ASP A 48 -21.16 -13.51 -12.17
C ASP A 48 -20.90 -15.01 -12.00
N LYS A 49 -21.73 -15.84 -12.63
CA LYS A 49 -21.56 -17.29 -12.57
C LYS A 49 -20.32 -17.79 -13.31
N ILE A 50 -19.97 -17.20 -14.45
CA ILE A 50 -18.71 -17.48 -15.15
C ILE A 50 -17.54 -17.10 -14.24
N ILE A 51 -17.58 -15.91 -13.64
CA ILE A 51 -16.56 -15.45 -12.70
C ILE A 51 -16.42 -16.39 -11.50
N GLU A 52 -17.54 -16.87 -10.93
CA GLU A 52 -17.54 -17.84 -9.84
C GLU A 52 -16.86 -19.16 -10.23
N LEU A 53 -17.04 -19.64 -11.48
CA LEU A 53 -16.35 -20.83 -11.98
C LEU A 53 -14.83 -20.64 -12.02
N HIS A 54 -14.38 -19.44 -12.37
CA HIS A 54 -12.96 -19.06 -12.41
C HIS A 54 -12.40 -18.62 -11.04
N SER A 55 -13.24 -18.51 -10.01
CA SER A 55 -12.87 -17.91 -8.71
C SER A 55 -11.67 -18.58 -8.03
N SER A 56 -11.54 -19.91 -8.15
CA SER A 56 -10.42 -20.65 -7.56
C SER A 56 -9.08 -20.31 -8.22
N GLU A 57 -9.07 -20.16 -9.55
CA GLU A 57 -7.87 -19.78 -10.29
C GLU A 57 -7.49 -18.32 -10.01
N ILE A 58 -8.49 -17.45 -10.12
CA ILE A 58 -8.44 -16.02 -9.83
C ILE A 58 -7.84 -15.78 -8.44
N MET A 59 -8.45 -16.36 -7.39
CA MET A 59 -7.95 -16.25 -6.02
C MET A 59 -6.61 -16.97 -5.81
N GLY A 60 -6.39 -18.10 -6.47
CA GLY A 60 -5.13 -18.83 -6.42
C GLY A 60 -3.94 -17.96 -6.86
N LYS A 61 -4.11 -17.21 -7.94
CA LYS A 61 -3.09 -16.30 -8.48
C LYS A 61 -2.82 -15.11 -7.54
N VAL A 62 -3.87 -14.45 -7.05
CA VAL A 62 -3.74 -13.34 -6.08
C VAL A 62 -3.05 -13.82 -4.81
N LEU A 63 -3.51 -14.93 -4.22
CA LEU A 63 -2.92 -15.45 -2.98
C LEU A 63 -1.48 -15.90 -3.17
N SER A 64 -1.12 -16.46 -4.33
CA SER A 64 0.26 -16.79 -4.69
C SER A 64 1.14 -15.54 -4.73
N ASN A 65 0.67 -14.47 -5.37
CA ASN A 65 1.36 -13.19 -5.42
C ASN A 65 1.52 -12.56 -4.03
N VAL A 66 0.44 -12.49 -3.26
CA VAL A 66 0.44 -12.00 -1.88
C VAL A 66 1.46 -12.76 -1.05
N LYS A 67 1.40 -14.09 -1.06
CA LYS A 67 2.31 -14.95 -0.29
C LYS A 67 3.78 -14.71 -0.67
N ALA A 68 4.07 -14.52 -1.95
CA ALA A 68 5.43 -14.24 -2.43
C ALA A 68 5.95 -12.85 -2.00
N SER A 69 5.06 -11.87 -1.80
CA SER A 69 5.43 -10.49 -1.47
C SER A 69 5.23 -10.12 0.01
N MET A 70 4.73 -11.05 0.85
CA MET A 70 4.53 -10.83 2.28
C MET A 70 5.78 -10.26 2.97
N PRO A 71 5.61 -9.25 3.85
CA PRO A 71 6.75 -8.52 4.39
C PRO A 71 7.52 -9.34 5.43
N GLY A 72 8.80 -9.61 5.15
CA GLY A 72 9.75 -10.06 6.17
C GLY A 72 10.17 -8.93 7.12
N ARG A 73 11.03 -9.23 8.10
CA ARG A 73 11.46 -8.29 9.17
C ARG A 73 11.91 -6.91 8.67
N SER A 74 12.72 -6.87 7.61
CA SER A 74 13.24 -5.61 7.04
C SER A 74 12.14 -4.76 6.39
N LYS A 75 11.20 -5.39 5.67
CA LYS A 75 10.02 -4.69 5.11
C LYS A 75 9.10 -4.24 6.25
N LEU A 76 8.84 -5.07 7.26
CA LEU A 76 8.03 -4.69 8.43
C LEU A 76 8.58 -3.46 9.15
N ARG A 77 9.90 -3.38 9.38
CA ARG A 77 10.56 -2.19 9.96
C ARG A 77 10.22 -0.91 9.20
N ARG A 78 10.22 -0.95 7.87
CA ARG A 78 9.88 0.21 7.01
C ARG A 78 8.38 0.46 6.91
N ALA A 79 7.56 -0.55 7.16
CA ALA A 79 6.10 -0.44 7.15
C ALA A 79 5.55 0.20 8.43
N LEU A 80 6.32 0.18 9.53
CA LEU A 80 5.86 0.65 10.83
C LEU A 80 5.20 2.04 10.82
N PRO A 81 5.76 3.09 10.18
CA PRO A 81 5.11 4.40 10.17
C PRO A 81 3.72 4.37 9.54
N TYR A 82 3.57 3.69 8.39
CA TYR A 82 2.29 3.57 7.71
C TYR A 82 1.27 2.79 8.54
N LEU A 83 1.68 1.65 9.11
CA LEU A 83 0.82 0.84 9.98
C LEU A 83 0.41 1.58 11.26
N PHE A 84 1.31 2.37 11.83
CA PHE A 84 1.04 3.19 13.00
C PHE A 84 0.02 4.29 12.68
N LYS A 85 0.20 5.03 11.58
CA LYS A 85 -0.77 6.03 11.14
C LYS A 85 -2.14 5.40 10.89
N GLU A 86 -2.20 4.27 10.19
CA GLU A 86 -3.46 3.53 9.96
C GLU A 86 -4.17 3.14 11.27
N ALA A 87 -3.44 2.60 12.26
CA ALA A 87 -4.02 2.20 13.54
C ALA A 87 -4.50 3.39 14.39
N MET A 88 -3.76 4.51 14.36
CA MET A 88 -4.10 5.72 15.09
C MET A 88 -5.27 6.49 14.44
N GLU A 89 -5.31 6.58 13.11
CA GLU A 89 -6.42 7.20 12.38
C GLU A 89 -7.74 6.44 12.59
N ARG A 90 -7.70 5.09 12.61
CA ARG A 90 -8.84 4.26 13.01
C ARG A 90 -9.33 4.56 14.42
N SER A 91 -8.44 5.06 15.28
CA SER A 91 -8.74 5.47 16.66
C SER A 91 -9.11 6.95 16.77
N GLY A 92 -9.28 7.67 15.65
CA GLY A 92 -9.69 9.07 15.60
C GLY A 92 -8.56 10.09 15.81
N PHE A 93 -7.30 9.69 15.71
CA PHE A 93 -6.16 10.59 15.86
C PHE A 93 -5.59 11.02 14.51
N ASN A 94 -5.24 12.30 14.41
CA ASN A 94 -4.48 12.81 13.27
C ASN A 94 -2.99 12.47 13.46
N VAL A 95 -2.38 11.88 12.43
CA VAL A 95 -0.97 11.49 12.44
C VAL A 95 -0.29 11.96 11.17
N GLU A 96 0.90 12.52 11.34
CA GLU A 96 1.76 12.94 10.24
C GLU A 96 2.96 12.02 10.14
N LEU A 97 3.35 11.65 8.91
CA LEU A 97 4.48 10.76 8.65
C LEU A 97 5.70 11.53 8.18
N GLY A 98 6.84 11.23 8.80
CA GLY A 98 8.10 11.83 8.40
C GLY A 98 8.16 13.32 8.73
N GLY A 99 9.22 13.72 9.40
CA GLY A 99 9.45 15.12 9.71
C GLY A 99 10.85 15.33 10.22
N ILE A 100 11.27 16.59 10.23
CA ILE A 100 12.53 16.97 10.84
C ILE A 100 12.22 17.93 11.98
N HIS A 101 12.68 17.59 13.18
CA HIS A 101 12.67 18.49 14.32
C HIS A 101 14.07 18.61 14.89
N ARG A 102 14.61 19.85 14.91
CA ARG A 102 15.97 20.15 15.38
C ARG A 102 17.05 19.25 14.74
N GLY A 103 16.91 18.96 13.45
CA GLY A 103 17.85 18.14 12.68
C GLY A 103 17.68 16.62 12.84
N GLU A 104 16.75 16.15 13.67
CA GLU A 104 16.46 14.72 13.83
C GLU A 104 15.20 14.32 13.08
N LEU A 105 15.23 13.10 12.50
CA LEU A 105 14.08 12.50 11.84
C LEU A 105 13.06 12.03 12.88
N ILE A 106 11.79 12.32 12.61
CA ILE A 106 10.64 11.80 13.33
C ILE A 106 9.98 10.74 12.44
N ASP A 107 9.66 9.57 13.00
CA ASP A 107 9.03 8.49 12.23
C ASP A 107 7.56 8.86 11.94
N ALA A 108 6.85 9.26 12.99
CA ALA A 108 5.49 9.78 12.93
C ALA A 108 5.26 10.82 14.06
N ALA A 109 4.26 11.68 13.92
CA ALA A 109 3.83 12.56 15.00
C ALA A 109 2.31 12.53 15.14
N VAL A 110 1.82 12.44 16.37
CA VAL A 110 0.38 12.40 16.68
C VAL A 110 -0.08 13.78 17.14
N GLN A 111 -1.17 14.29 16.58
CA GLN A 111 -1.75 15.55 17.01
C GLN A 111 -2.53 15.36 18.31
N VAL A 112 -2.23 16.18 19.32
CA VAL A 112 -3.01 16.26 20.56
C VAL A 112 -3.22 17.73 20.91
N GLY A 113 -4.45 18.20 20.77
CA GLY A 113 -4.77 19.63 20.81
C GLY A 113 -4.02 20.38 19.70
N MET A 114 -3.30 21.44 20.05
CA MET A 114 -2.52 22.25 19.11
C MET A 114 -1.04 21.81 18.97
N ALA A 115 -0.66 20.69 19.59
CA ALA A 115 0.72 20.22 19.62
C ALA A 115 0.89 18.86 18.95
N TRP A 116 2.11 18.62 18.48
CA TRP A 116 2.51 17.35 17.88
C TRP A 116 3.36 16.54 18.85
N ILE A 117 3.01 15.29 19.07
CA ILE A 117 3.78 14.36 19.90
C ILE A 117 4.58 13.46 18.98
N PRO A 118 5.91 13.52 19.00
CA PRO A 118 6.72 12.73 18.10
C PRO A 118 6.83 11.31 18.61
N VAL A 119 6.69 10.35 17.70
CA VAL A 119 6.71 8.91 17.97
C VAL A 119 7.90 8.29 17.25
N SER A 120 8.58 7.40 17.97
CA SER A 120 9.69 6.58 17.48
C SER A 120 9.25 5.12 17.50
N LEU A 121 9.25 4.46 16.34
CA LEU A 121 8.74 3.13 16.14
C LEU A 121 9.90 2.13 16.00
N GLN A 122 9.88 1.08 16.79
CA GLN A 122 11.01 0.15 16.90
C GLN A 122 10.57 -1.30 16.74
N TYR A 123 11.33 -2.07 15.96
CA TYR A 123 11.10 -3.50 15.73
C TYR A 123 12.33 -4.32 16.16
N ALA A 124 12.14 -5.18 17.15
CA ALA A 124 13.09 -6.12 17.76
C ALA A 124 14.31 -5.50 18.49
N GLU A 125 14.75 -4.30 18.13
CA GLU A 125 15.91 -3.62 18.75
C GLU A 125 15.49 -2.31 19.41
N LYS A 126 16.01 -2.06 20.62
CA LYS A 126 15.93 -0.75 21.25
C LYS A 126 16.88 0.21 20.52
N ARG A 127 16.36 1.28 19.94
CA ARG A 127 17.19 2.41 19.52
C ARG A 127 17.38 3.34 20.70
N GLU A 128 18.59 3.38 21.23
CA GLU A 128 19.02 4.42 22.17
C GLU A 128 19.38 5.71 21.39
N GLY A 129 19.16 6.87 22.01
CA GLY A 129 19.88 8.09 21.59
C GLY A 129 19.18 9.09 20.65
N ARG A 130 17.85 9.27 20.70
CA ARG A 130 17.25 10.51 20.14
C ARG A 130 17.48 11.68 21.10
N ARG A 131 17.91 12.85 20.60
CA ARG A 131 18.17 14.04 21.42
C ARG A 131 16.90 14.72 21.93
N PHE A 132 15.72 14.33 21.42
CA PHE A 132 14.42 14.81 21.91
C PHE A 132 13.59 13.66 22.52
N LYS A 133 12.73 13.99 23.50
CA LYS A 133 11.85 13.04 24.21
C LYS A 133 10.69 12.55 23.32
N ALA A 134 11.02 11.69 22.35
CA ALA A 134 10.03 10.97 21.55
C ALA A 134 9.32 9.90 22.39
N VAL A 135 8.02 9.70 22.15
CA VAL A 135 7.32 8.52 22.64
C VAL A 135 7.89 7.32 21.91
N GLN A 136 8.55 6.44 22.67
CA GLN A 136 9.10 5.20 22.13
C GLN A 136 8.06 4.09 22.22
N LEU A 137 7.70 3.55 21.06
CA LEU A 137 6.87 2.36 20.94
C LEU A 137 7.73 1.24 20.34
N SER A 138 7.85 0.13 21.05
CA SER A 138 8.63 -1.01 20.60
C SER A 138 7.82 -2.30 20.50
N TYR A 139 8.13 -3.08 19.48
CA TYR A 139 7.66 -4.46 19.33
C TYR A 139 8.82 -5.44 19.35
N ASP A 140 8.77 -6.39 20.28
CA ASP A 140 9.66 -7.54 20.33
C ASP A 140 8.86 -8.80 19.96
N PRO A 141 9.09 -9.41 18.77
CA PRO A 141 8.38 -10.62 18.38
C PRO A 141 8.68 -11.83 19.28
N ARG A 142 9.77 -11.80 20.07
CA ARG A 142 10.08 -12.85 21.06
C ARG A 142 9.31 -12.66 22.37
N ARG A 143 8.81 -11.45 22.64
CA ARG A 143 8.05 -11.09 23.85
C ARG A 143 6.85 -10.21 23.49
N PRO A 144 5.85 -10.74 22.77
CA PRO A 144 4.73 -9.92 22.29
C PRO A 144 3.93 -9.25 23.41
N SER A 145 3.72 -9.92 24.55
CA SER A 145 2.97 -9.39 25.70
C SER A 145 3.63 -8.16 26.36
N GLY A 146 4.94 -8.01 26.23
CA GLY A 146 5.70 -6.88 26.73
C GLY A 146 5.81 -5.71 25.76
N SER A 147 5.24 -5.84 24.56
CA SER A 147 5.37 -4.86 23.48
C SER A 147 4.30 -3.77 23.55
N ASP A 148 4.62 -2.60 22.98
CA ASP A 148 3.68 -1.48 22.90
C ASP A 148 2.65 -1.63 21.78
N PHE A 149 2.97 -2.47 20.80
CA PHE A 149 2.11 -2.86 19.71
C PHE A 149 2.48 -4.27 19.25
N MET A 150 1.59 -4.90 18.49
CA MET A 150 1.85 -6.15 17.78
C MET A 150 1.65 -5.94 16.29
N ILE A 151 2.29 -6.77 15.48
CA ILE A 151 1.96 -6.88 14.06
C ILE A 151 1.23 -8.20 13.86
N ASP A 152 -0.06 -8.07 13.57
CA ASP A 152 -0.92 -9.20 13.24
C ASP A 152 -0.79 -9.49 11.74
N MET A 153 -0.62 -10.76 11.38
CA MET A 153 -0.40 -11.22 10.01
C MET A 153 -1.55 -12.16 9.63
N SER A 154 -2.12 -11.98 8.44
CA SER A 154 -3.31 -12.69 7.98
C SER A 154 -3.15 -13.15 6.52
N SER A 155 -3.85 -14.23 6.17
CA SER A 155 -4.01 -14.67 4.77
C SER A 155 -5.09 -13.90 4.03
N ARG A 156 -5.85 -13.04 4.73
CA ARG A 156 -6.90 -12.20 4.17
C ARG A 156 -6.54 -10.72 4.31
N PRO A 157 -7.01 -9.84 3.41
CA PRO A 157 -6.87 -8.40 3.55
C PRO A 157 -7.28 -7.91 4.96
N PRO A 158 -6.54 -6.94 5.55
CA PRO A 158 -5.46 -6.16 4.95
C PRO A 158 -4.08 -6.86 4.97
N TYR A 159 -4.06 -8.20 5.15
CA TYR A 159 -2.92 -9.12 5.20
C TYR A 159 -1.94 -8.93 6.35
N TYR A 160 -1.81 -7.71 6.84
CA TYR A 160 -1.09 -7.41 8.06
C TYR A 160 -1.50 -6.04 8.60
N GLN A 161 -1.52 -5.91 9.92
CA GLN A 161 -1.93 -4.68 10.60
C GLN A 161 -1.20 -4.50 11.93
N MET A 162 -1.13 -3.26 12.40
CA MET A 162 -0.62 -2.96 13.73
C MET A 162 -1.77 -2.92 14.74
N LEU A 163 -1.63 -3.70 15.81
CA LEU A 163 -2.52 -3.66 16.96
C LEU A 163 -1.82 -2.91 18.09
N LEU A 164 -2.33 -1.74 18.44
CA LEU A 164 -1.77 -0.90 19.49
C LEU A 164 -2.18 -1.43 20.87
N SER A 165 -1.24 -1.44 21.82
CA SER A 165 -1.58 -1.72 23.21
C SER A 165 -2.33 -0.54 23.85
N SER A 166 -3.10 -0.82 24.90
CA SER A 166 -3.80 0.22 25.69
C SER A 166 -2.85 1.25 26.33
N LYS A 167 -1.55 0.91 26.48
CA LYS A 167 -0.53 1.78 27.07
C LYS A 167 -0.13 2.95 26.17
N VAL A 168 -0.37 2.84 24.86
CA VAL A 168 0.04 3.86 23.88
C VAL A 168 -0.57 5.22 24.21
N LEU A 169 -1.84 5.26 24.60
CA LEU A 169 -2.52 6.52 24.95
C LEU A 169 -1.91 7.17 26.19
N GLY A 170 -1.55 6.38 27.21
CA GLY A 170 -0.84 6.88 28.39
C GLY A 170 0.51 7.50 28.02
N LYS A 171 1.30 6.79 27.20
CA LYS A 171 2.59 7.29 26.70
C LYS A 171 2.46 8.58 25.89
N LEU A 172 1.43 8.69 25.05
CA LEU A 172 1.16 9.91 24.29
C LEU A 172 0.81 11.08 25.21
N ARG A 173 0.03 10.87 26.27
CA ARG A 173 -0.30 11.95 27.24
C ARG A 173 0.96 12.55 27.87
N GLU A 174 1.93 11.71 28.20
CA GLU A 174 3.22 12.10 28.81
C GLU A 174 4.28 12.56 27.81
N GLY A 175 4.05 12.35 26.52
CA GLY A 175 5.00 12.66 25.45
C GLY A 175 5.29 14.15 25.29
N ALA A 176 6.52 14.48 24.89
CA ALA A 176 6.89 15.88 24.65
C ALA A 176 6.00 16.52 23.57
N ARG A 177 5.58 17.75 23.84
CA ARG A 177 4.78 18.55 22.91
C ARG A 177 5.72 19.36 22.02
N LEU A 178 5.64 19.13 20.72
CA LEU A 178 6.37 19.88 19.71
C LEU A 178 5.46 20.88 19.01
N HIS A 179 6.03 22.05 18.74
CA HIS A 179 5.46 23.09 17.89
C HIS A 179 6.41 23.34 16.71
N GLY A 180 5.87 23.81 15.58
CA GLY A 180 6.65 24.17 14.40
C GLY A 180 7.32 22.98 13.69
N VAL A 181 6.75 21.77 13.80
CA VAL A 181 7.23 20.60 13.05
C VAL A 181 6.92 20.79 11.57
N LYS A 182 7.91 20.57 10.70
CA LYS A 182 7.73 20.55 9.24
C LYS A 182 7.65 19.11 8.78
N PHE A 183 6.47 18.70 8.33
CA PHE A 183 6.22 17.35 7.83
C PHE A 183 6.57 17.22 6.35
N SER A 184 6.85 15.98 5.95
CA SER A 184 7.25 15.68 4.58
C SER A 184 6.03 15.47 3.68
N VAL A 185 5.93 16.26 2.61
CA VAL A 185 4.95 16.01 1.52
C VAL A 185 5.09 14.58 0.98
N ARG A 186 6.31 14.04 0.94
CA ARG A 186 6.56 12.65 0.52
C ARG A 186 5.85 11.64 1.41
N GLY A 187 5.91 11.83 2.73
CA GLY A 187 5.29 10.91 3.70
C GLY A 187 3.79 10.82 3.49
N GLU A 188 3.15 11.98 3.30
CA GLU A 188 1.72 12.06 3.07
C GLU A 188 1.28 11.46 1.73
N VAL A 189 1.99 11.79 0.65
CA VAL A 189 1.71 11.22 -0.68
C VAL A 189 1.82 9.70 -0.66
N LEU A 190 2.87 9.15 -0.06
CA LEU A 190 3.05 7.69 0.03
C LEU A 190 2.00 7.05 0.93
N TYR A 191 1.59 7.70 2.02
CA TYR A 191 0.52 7.18 2.87
C TYR A 191 -0.84 7.17 2.16
N ASN A 192 -1.17 8.20 1.38
CA ASN A 192 -2.42 8.24 0.64
C ASN A 192 -2.50 7.11 -0.39
N ILE A 193 -1.40 6.83 -1.09
CA ILE A 193 -1.29 5.65 -1.97
C ILE A 193 -1.43 4.36 -1.15
N TRP A 194 -0.69 4.23 -0.05
CA TRP A 194 -0.77 3.06 0.84
C TRP A 194 -2.20 2.75 1.28
N ARG A 195 -2.90 3.78 1.76
CA ARG A 195 -4.28 3.71 2.24
C ARG A 195 -5.24 3.35 1.09
N PHE A 196 -5.15 4.05 -0.04
CA PHE A 196 -6.00 3.85 -1.21
C PHE A 196 -6.03 2.38 -1.68
N TYR A 197 -4.86 1.75 -1.79
CA TYR A 197 -4.75 0.36 -2.23
C TYR A 197 -5.13 -0.66 -1.14
N ARG A 198 -4.83 -0.39 0.13
CA ARG A 198 -5.23 -1.29 1.22
C ARG A 198 -6.73 -1.30 1.46
N GLU A 199 -7.41 -0.16 1.27
CA GLU A 199 -8.87 -0.08 1.31
C GLU A 199 -9.49 -0.94 0.19
N ARG A 200 -8.83 -1.03 -0.96
CA ARG A 200 -9.15 -1.93 -2.08
C ARG A 200 -8.51 -3.31 -1.95
N ARG A 201 -8.29 -3.77 -0.72
CA ARG A 201 -7.82 -5.13 -0.41
C ARG A 201 -6.47 -5.55 -0.99
N TYR A 202 -5.69 -4.69 -1.62
CA TYR A 202 -4.35 -5.03 -2.10
C TYR A 202 -3.39 -5.27 -0.93
N LEU A 203 -2.41 -6.15 -1.17
CA LEU A 203 -1.21 -6.17 -0.33
C LEU A 203 -0.31 -4.99 -0.73
N VAL A 204 -0.15 -4.03 0.16
CA VAL A 204 0.83 -2.95 0.01
C VAL A 204 1.97 -3.19 0.98
N VAL A 205 3.22 -3.17 0.49
CA VAL A 205 4.44 -3.33 1.30
C VAL A 205 5.51 -2.32 0.91
N PRO A 206 6.49 -2.02 1.77
CA PRO A 206 7.62 -1.20 1.36
C PRO A 206 8.40 -1.82 0.19
N GLY A 207 8.66 -1.01 -0.82
CA GLY A 207 9.27 -1.45 -2.08
C GLY A 207 10.66 -2.08 -1.89
N PRO A 208 11.06 -3.04 -2.74
CA PRO A 208 12.36 -3.68 -2.64
C PRO A 208 13.50 -2.73 -3.03
N ARG A 209 14.73 -3.18 -2.76
CA ARG A 209 15.92 -2.59 -3.37
C ARG A 209 16.22 -3.32 -4.67
N ILE A 210 16.27 -2.60 -5.78
CA ILE A 210 16.59 -3.13 -7.11
C ILE A 210 17.81 -2.37 -7.63
N GLY A 211 18.93 -3.08 -7.76
CA GLY A 211 20.24 -2.46 -7.97
C GLY A 211 20.58 -1.47 -6.84
N MET A 212 20.89 -0.23 -7.20
CA MET A 212 21.18 0.85 -6.24
C MET A 212 19.93 1.60 -5.78
N GLN A 213 18.75 1.26 -6.30
CA GLN A 213 17.53 2.02 -6.08
C GLN A 213 16.66 1.36 -5.03
N LEU A 214 16.34 2.10 -3.97
CA LEU A 214 15.28 1.72 -3.04
C LEU A 214 13.95 2.25 -3.58
N TYR A 215 12.98 1.35 -3.74
CA TYR A 215 11.61 1.70 -4.08
C TYR A 215 10.80 1.98 -2.82
N ASP A 216 9.78 2.82 -2.95
CA ASP A 216 8.99 3.29 -1.83
C ASP A 216 7.92 2.27 -1.46
N LEU A 217 7.10 1.87 -2.43
CA LEU A 217 6.02 0.90 -2.26
C LEU A 217 6.03 -0.15 -3.35
N GLU A 218 5.56 -1.33 -2.98
CA GLU A 218 5.18 -2.43 -3.86
C GLU A 218 3.71 -2.73 -3.55
N ILE A 219 2.85 -2.68 -4.58
CA ILE A 219 1.42 -2.99 -4.50
C ILE A 219 1.18 -4.30 -5.24
N VAL A 220 0.41 -5.19 -4.61
CA VAL A 220 0.27 -6.58 -5.06
C VAL A 220 -1.20 -6.99 -5.02
N GLY A 221 -1.73 -7.29 -6.20
CA GLY A 221 -3.04 -7.89 -6.46
C GLY A 221 -2.88 -9.05 -7.46
N PHE A 222 -3.62 -9.03 -8.57
CA PHE A 222 -3.33 -9.90 -9.72
C PHE A 222 -1.99 -9.57 -10.34
N ASN A 223 -1.73 -8.28 -10.44
CA ASN A 223 -0.52 -7.71 -10.96
C ASN A 223 0.35 -7.17 -9.81
N ARG A 224 1.56 -6.76 -10.17
CA ARG A 224 2.50 -6.14 -9.23
C ARG A 224 2.93 -4.79 -9.75
N TYR A 225 2.89 -3.81 -8.87
CA TYR A 225 3.25 -2.43 -9.16
C TYR A 225 4.39 -1.97 -8.27
N LEU A 226 5.32 -1.22 -8.85
CA LEU A 226 6.35 -0.53 -8.08
C LEU A 226 6.11 0.96 -8.09
N ILE A 227 6.25 1.58 -6.93
CA ILE A 227 6.15 3.03 -6.79
C ILE A 227 7.46 3.58 -6.26
N LYS A 228 7.90 4.66 -6.89
CA LYS A 228 9.02 5.46 -6.44
C LYS A 228 8.73 6.93 -6.60
N MET A 229 8.82 7.67 -5.52
CA MET A 229 8.88 9.13 -5.57
C MET A 229 10.33 9.55 -5.84
N ALA A 230 10.59 10.12 -7.03
CA ALA A 230 11.90 10.61 -7.44
C ALA A 230 11.77 11.72 -8.49
N ASN A 231 12.74 12.64 -8.51
CA ASN A 231 12.85 13.68 -9.54
C ASN A 231 13.67 13.23 -10.76
N TYR A 232 13.92 11.93 -10.89
CA TYR A 232 14.62 11.33 -12.02
C TYR A 232 14.04 9.95 -12.28
N VAL A 233 14.13 9.50 -13.53
CA VAL A 233 13.77 8.14 -13.93
C VAL A 233 14.98 7.23 -13.69
N PRO A 234 14.89 6.23 -12.81
CA PRO A 234 15.99 5.28 -12.61
C PRO A 234 16.19 4.43 -13.86
N LYS A 235 17.42 4.01 -14.14
CA LYS A 235 17.67 2.98 -15.15
C LYS A 235 17.00 1.67 -14.70
N LEU A 236 16.22 1.06 -15.59
CA LEU A 236 15.43 -0.13 -15.31
C LEU A 236 16.08 -1.38 -15.97
N PRO A 237 16.94 -2.15 -15.28
CA PRO A 237 17.42 -3.43 -15.80
C PRO A 237 16.26 -4.41 -16.09
N ALA A 238 16.01 -4.70 -17.37
CA ALA A 238 14.84 -5.45 -17.86
C ALA A 238 14.47 -6.71 -17.05
N LYS A 239 15.45 -7.54 -16.67
CA LYS A 239 15.21 -8.79 -15.95
C LYS A 239 14.60 -8.61 -14.56
N GLN A 240 15.01 -7.58 -13.82
CA GLN A 240 14.56 -7.36 -12.44
C GLN A 240 13.15 -6.74 -12.36
N TYR A 241 12.61 -6.28 -13.49
CA TYR A 241 11.28 -5.70 -13.58
C TYR A 241 10.28 -6.53 -14.38
N ALA A 242 10.69 -7.71 -14.86
CA ALA A 242 9.85 -8.54 -15.71
C ALA A 242 8.51 -8.90 -15.05
N HIS A 243 8.53 -9.13 -13.73
CA HIS A 243 7.37 -9.51 -12.92
C HIS A 243 6.52 -8.34 -12.40
N TYR A 244 6.87 -7.09 -12.73
CA TYR A 244 5.97 -5.95 -12.49
C TYR A 244 5.23 -5.62 -13.76
N SER A 245 3.94 -5.35 -13.63
CA SER A 245 3.09 -4.95 -14.74
C SER A 245 3.29 -3.47 -15.03
N ARG A 246 3.54 -2.68 -13.99
CA ARG A 246 3.90 -1.26 -14.13
C ARG A 246 4.85 -0.77 -13.04
N ILE A 247 5.65 0.23 -13.40
CA ILE A 247 6.57 0.93 -12.51
C ILE A 247 6.19 2.41 -12.59
N VAL A 248 5.75 2.96 -11.48
CA VAL A 248 5.36 4.36 -11.40
C VAL A 248 6.43 5.19 -10.71
N ILE A 249 6.89 6.21 -11.43
CA ILE A 249 7.76 7.24 -10.89
C ILE A 249 6.92 8.48 -10.64
N ILE A 250 6.75 8.82 -9.37
CA ILE A 250 6.05 10.03 -8.95
C ILE A 250 7.09 11.15 -8.81
N THR A 251 6.94 12.20 -9.60
CA THR A 251 7.89 13.31 -9.70
C THR A 251 7.27 14.63 -9.25
N SER A 252 8.08 15.52 -8.67
CA SER A 252 7.61 16.88 -8.33
C SER A 252 7.45 17.78 -9.55
N LYS A 253 8.03 17.43 -10.70
CA LYS A 253 8.08 18.26 -11.92
C LYS A 253 7.94 17.41 -13.18
N GLY A 254 7.53 18.05 -14.27
CA GLY A 254 7.42 17.42 -15.59
C GLY A 254 5.98 17.16 -16.02
N ARG A 255 5.83 16.46 -17.14
CA ARG A 255 4.54 15.99 -17.67
C ARG A 255 4.42 14.48 -17.47
N SER A 256 3.20 13.98 -17.47
CA SER A 256 2.96 12.55 -17.50
C SER A 256 3.52 11.95 -18.79
N SER A 257 4.16 10.80 -18.70
CA SER A 257 4.65 10.05 -19.86
C SER A 257 4.62 8.56 -19.58
N GLN A 258 4.38 7.77 -20.62
CA GLN A 258 4.40 6.32 -20.54
C GLN A 258 5.41 5.77 -21.56
N ASP A 259 6.27 4.88 -21.11
CA ASP A 259 7.22 4.14 -21.95
C ASP A 259 7.19 2.66 -21.53
N GLY A 260 6.47 1.85 -22.30
CA GLY A 260 6.17 0.46 -21.96
C GLY A 260 5.53 0.34 -20.58
N LYS A 261 6.25 -0.31 -19.64
CA LYS A 261 5.83 -0.52 -18.24
C LYS A 261 6.11 0.67 -17.32
N LEU A 262 6.89 1.65 -17.77
CA LEU A 262 7.22 2.83 -16.97
C LEU A 262 6.14 3.89 -17.16
N LEU A 263 5.59 4.35 -16.04
CA LEU A 263 4.70 5.50 -15.98
C LEU A 263 5.35 6.60 -15.13
N LEU A 264 5.54 7.78 -15.71
CA LEU A 264 5.97 8.97 -14.99
C LEU A 264 4.73 9.81 -14.68
N VAL A 265 4.53 10.16 -13.41
CA VAL A 265 3.35 10.91 -12.94
C VAL A 265 3.79 12.10 -12.09
N PRO A 266 3.47 13.34 -12.48
CA PRO A 266 3.63 14.50 -11.62
C PRO A 266 2.73 14.42 -10.38
N ILE A 267 3.22 14.83 -9.20
CA ILE A 267 2.44 14.78 -7.93
C ILE A 267 1.05 15.43 -8.06
N HIS A 268 0.94 16.56 -8.78
CA HIS A 268 -0.33 17.26 -8.95
C HIS A 268 -1.36 16.51 -9.81
N ARG A 269 -0.96 15.44 -10.51
CA ARG A 269 -1.84 14.54 -11.29
C ARG A 269 -2.16 13.24 -10.56
N LEU A 270 -1.62 13.05 -9.35
CA LEU A 270 -1.82 11.81 -8.62
C LEU A 270 -3.30 11.61 -8.23
N VAL A 271 -3.99 12.68 -7.86
CA VAL A 271 -5.43 12.63 -7.51
C VAL A 271 -6.25 12.18 -8.70
N ASP A 272 -6.10 12.83 -9.87
CA ASP A 272 -6.76 12.44 -11.12
C ASP A 272 -6.58 10.94 -11.43
N LEU A 273 -5.39 10.41 -11.14
CA LEU A 273 -5.04 9.04 -11.46
C LEU A 273 -5.56 8.02 -10.43
N LEU A 274 -5.62 8.40 -9.14
CA LEU A 274 -6.23 7.57 -8.11
C LEU A 274 -7.77 7.57 -8.23
N ASP A 275 -8.38 8.69 -8.63
CA ASP A 275 -9.83 8.84 -8.75
C ASP A 275 -10.40 8.24 -10.05
N GLY A 276 -9.62 8.21 -11.14
CA GLY A 276 -10.09 7.76 -12.45
C GLY A 276 -10.37 6.27 -12.55
N ASP A 277 -9.45 5.43 -12.05
CA ASP A 277 -9.55 3.96 -12.17
C ASP A 277 -8.74 3.17 -11.12
N GLY A 278 -7.97 3.84 -10.26
CA GLY A 278 -7.14 3.19 -9.25
C GLY A 278 -6.00 2.31 -9.79
N ILE A 279 -5.78 2.21 -11.10
CA ILE A 279 -4.69 1.42 -11.68
C ILE A 279 -3.53 2.36 -12.05
N LEU A 280 -2.68 2.64 -11.06
CA LEU A 280 -1.32 3.16 -11.26
C LEU A 280 -0.55 2.36 -12.30
#